data_AF-A0A7Y5CLB5-F1
#
_entry.id   AF-A0A7Y5CLB5-F1
#
_cell.length_a   1.000
_cell.length_b   1.000
_cell.length_c   1.000
_cell.angle_alpha   90.00
_cell.angle_beta   90.00
_cell.angle_gamma   90.00
#
_symmetry.space_group_name_H-M   'P 1'
#
loop_
_entity.id
_entity.type
_entity.pdbx_description
1 polymer ?
#
loop_
_entity_poly.entity_id
_entity_poly.type
_entity_poly.pdbx_seq_one_letter_code
_entity_poly.pdbx_strand_id
1 'polypeptide(L)'
;MKCDDTKLAMMDLLHDEIDVETGRLLRTHLAHCEPCRREYEELNRASLALHAWPEEAPPADLVFVQPRTNWLASLKNLILPEGAPLGARLAVGLTGAIAAALVTSALFNLEVNYRGGEFTLRSSLAPRAKVELTEQFKTEVAEQLRQENRELVAQLVQARYQEQQAEIDRTLVNLATEINRQRQQDILLLGRGLEKVEQNTANRLRQTDRMLDQLLLRVGNPSPHP
;
A
#
# COMPACT_ATOMS: atom_id res chain seq x y z
N MET A 1 38.34 -2.33 16.35
CA MET A 1 37.02 -2.24 17.02
C MET A 1 37.13 -2.91 18.38
N LYS A 2 36.53 -2.34 19.43
CA LYS A 2 36.49 -2.96 20.76
C LYS A 2 35.35 -3.99 20.81
N CYS A 3 35.45 -4.98 21.70
CA CYS A 3 34.43 -6.03 21.81
C CYS A 3 33.05 -5.49 22.26
N ASP A 4 33.00 -4.36 22.98
CA ASP A 4 31.72 -3.77 23.38
C ASP A 4 30.97 -3.19 22.18
N ASP A 5 31.70 -2.60 21.23
CA ASP A 5 31.16 -1.99 20.01
C ASP A 5 30.71 -3.05 18.98
N THR A 6 31.20 -4.30 19.09
CA THR A 6 30.86 -5.36 18.14
C THR A 6 29.42 -5.85 18.28
N LYS A 7 28.78 -5.68 19.44
CA LYS A 7 27.43 -6.20 19.68
C LYS A 7 26.38 -5.52 18.80
N LEU A 8 26.44 -4.19 18.69
CA LEU A 8 25.53 -3.43 17.85
C LEU A 8 25.74 -3.80 16.37
N ALA A 9 26.99 -3.81 15.92
CA ALA A 9 27.34 -4.17 14.55
C ALA A 9 26.95 -5.62 14.20
N MET A 10 26.99 -6.57 15.15
CA MET A 10 26.50 -7.93 14.93
C MET A 10 24.98 -7.97 14.67
N MET A 11 24.20 -7.15 15.39
CA MET A 11 22.75 -7.03 15.17
C MET A 11 22.47 -6.44 13.79
N ASP A 12 23.15 -5.35 13.44
CA ASP A 12 22.99 -4.71 12.13
C ASP A 12 23.36 -5.68 10.99
N LEU A 13 24.42 -6.50 11.18
CA LEU A 13 24.81 -7.53 10.22
C LEU A 13 23.78 -8.66 10.11
N LEU A 14 23.09 -9.03 11.19
CA LEU A 14 22.05 -10.07 11.19
C LEU A 14 20.79 -9.63 10.44
N HIS A 15 20.51 -8.33 10.41
CA HIS A 15 19.36 -7.74 9.73
C HIS A 15 19.70 -7.15 8.34
N ASP A 16 20.93 -7.31 7.86
CA ASP A 16 21.44 -6.74 6.61
C ASP A 16 21.36 -5.19 6.55
N GLU A 17 21.46 -4.55 7.72
CA GLU A 17 21.42 -3.08 7.91
C GLU A 17 22.82 -2.45 8.11
N ILE A 18 23.87 -3.28 8.14
CA ILE A 18 25.24 -2.82 8.40
C ILE A 18 25.86 -2.10 7.19
N ASP A 19 26.58 -1.00 7.44
CA ASP A 19 27.35 -0.34 6.39
C ASP A 19 28.58 -1.17 5.95
N VAL A 20 29.05 -0.94 4.73
CA VAL A 20 30.12 -1.74 4.10
C VAL A 20 31.44 -1.64 4.87
N GLU A 21 31.76 -0.48 5.45
CA GLU A 21 33.02 -0.24 6.14
C GLU A 21 33.04 -0.94 7.50
N THR A 22 31.98 -0.74 8.31
CA THR A 22 31.78 -1.40 9.59
C THR A 22 31.67 -2.91 9.41
N GLY A 23 31.00 -3.39 8.36
CA GLY A 23 30.93 -4.81 8.02
C GLY A 23 32.32 -5.42 7.77
N ARG A 24 33.22 -4.71 7.09
CA ARG A 24 34.60 -5.17 6.87
C ARG A 24 35.40 -5.21 8.19
N LEU A 25 35.25 -4.19 9.03
CA LEU A 25 35.91 -4.12 10.33
C LEU A 25 35.42 -5.22 11.27
N LEU A 26 34.11 -5.48 11.30
CA LEU A 26 33.49 -6.54 12.10
C LEU A 26 33.99 -7.92 11.64
N ARG A 27 33.97 -8.22 10.33
CA ARG A 27 34.50 -9.50 9.80
C ARG A 27 35.96 -9.72 10.15
N THR A 28 36.77 -8.66 10.09
CA THR A 28 38.19 -8.71 10.47
C THR A 28 38.35 -8.97 11.97
N HIS A 29 37.50 -8.37 12.81
CA HIS A 29 37.48 -8.63 14.26
C HIS A 29 37.06 -10.08 14.57
N LEU A 30 36.00 -10.59 13.94
CA LEU A 30 35.51 -11.96 14.14
C LEU A 30 36.52 -13.02 13.72
N ALA A 31 37.41 -12.71 12.76
CA ALA A 31 38.50 -13.60 12.39
C ALA A 31 39.55 -13.77 13.51
N HIS A 32 39.69 -12.80 14.42
CA HIS A 32 40.76 -12.77 15.43
C HIS A 32 40.24 -12.89 16.87
N CYS A 33 38.94 -12.76 17.11
CA CYS A 33 38.33 -12.76 18.44
C CYS A 33 37.38 -13.95 18.61
N GLU A 34 37.88 -15.05 19.21
CA GLU A 34 37.11 -16.28 19.48
C GLU A 34 35.80 -16.05 20.26
N PRO A 35 35.78 -15.25 21.35
CA PRO A 35 34.55 -15.02 22.11
C PRO A 35 33.45 -14.37 21.27
N CYS A 36 33.79 -13.32 20.52
CA CYS A 36 32.86 -12.60 19.66
C CYS A 36 32.35 -13.48 18.50
N ARG A 37 33.21 -14.35 17.95
CA ARG A 37 32.78 -15.27 16.89
C ARG A 37 31.73 -16.27 17.39
N ARG A 38 31.94 -16.85 18.57
CA ARG A 38 30.97 -17.78 19.17
C ARG A 38 29.63 -17.11 19.47
N GLU A 39 29.66 -15.89 20.01
CA GLU A 39 28.44 -15.11 20.28
C GLU A 39 27.66 -14.84 18.98
N TYR A 40 28.35 -14.46 17.90
CA TYR A 40 27.73 -14.28 16.59
C TYR A 40 27.13 -15.58 16.02
N GLU A 41 27.83 -16.71 16.14
CA GLU A 41 27.33 -18.01 15.69
C GLU A 41 26.10 -18.49 16.49
N GLU A 42 26.03 -18.18 17.78
CA GLU A 42 24.85 -18.44 18.62
C GLU A 42 23.66 -17.58 18.19
N LEU A 43 23.87 -16.29 17.99
CA LEU A 43 22.83 -15.36 17.52
C LEU A 43 22.33 -15.73 16.12
N ASN A 44 23.23 -16.09 15.20
CA ASN A 44 22.86 -16.50 13.85
C ASN A 44 22.02 -17.78 13.85
N ARG A 45 22.36 -18.75 14.71
CA ARG A 45 21.54 -19.97 14.88
C ARG A 45 20.15 -19.66 15.43
N ALA A 46 20.05 -18.76 16.41
CA ALA A 46 18.76 -18.32 16.94
C ALA A 46 17.93 -17.58 15.88
N SER A 47 18.55 -16.70 15.09
CA SER A 47 17.88 -15.98 14.00
C SER A 47 17.32 -16.94 12.94
N LEU A 48 18.12 -17.94 12.51
CA LEU A 48 17.67 -18.96 11.56
C LEU A 48 16.50 -19.79 12.12
N ALA A 49 16.51 -20.11 13.41
CA ALA A 49 15.41 -20.82 14.06
C ALA A 49 14.12 -19.98 14.09
N LEU A 50 14.24 -18.67 14.33
CA LEU A 50 13.10 -17.74 14.30
C LEU A 50 12.54 -17.54 12.89
N HIS A 51 13.40 -17.45 11.87
CA HIS A 51 12.95 -17.34 10.47
C HIS A 51 12.28 -18.61 9.95
N ALA A 52 12.57 -19.76 10.54
CA ALA A 52 11.89 -21.01 10.23
C ALA A 52 10.52 -21.13 10.90
N TRP A 53 10.16 -20.21 11.79
CA TRP A 53 8.84 -20.20 12.43
C TRP A 53 7.79 -19.80 11.38
N PRO A 54 6.69 -20.56 11.25
CA PRO A 54 5.63 -20.21 10.31
C PRO A 54 5.03 -18.85 10.69
N GLU A 55 5.04 -17.90 9.75
CA GLU A 55 4.30 -16.65 9.90
C GLU A 55 2.81 -16.98 9.96
N GLU A 56 2.25 -17.05 11.17
CA GLU A 56 0.80 -17.03 11.35
C GLU A 56 0.31 -15.66 10.87
N ALA A 57 -0.48 -15.66 9.79
CA ALA A 57 -1.14 -14.44 9.33
C ALA A 57 -1.89 -13.82 10.52
N PRO A 58 -1.65 -12.53 10.85
CA PRO A 58 -2.33 -11.91 11.96
C PRO A 58 -3.84 -12.07 11.72
N PRO A 59 -4.63 -12.41 12.76
CA PRO A 59 -6.06 -12.43 12.62
C PRO A 59 -6.48 -11.07 12.07
N ALA A 60 -7.19 -11.06 10.93
CA ALA A 60 -7.57 -9.86 10.19
C ALA A 60 -8.49 -8.90 10.99
N ASP A 61 -8.79 -9.27 12.23
CA ASP A 61 -9.59 -8.51 13.18
C ASP A 61 -8.66 -7.82 14.19
N LEU A 62 -7.86 -6.87 13.71
CA LEU A 62 -7.26 -5.86 14.57
C LEU A 62 -8.40 -4.99 15.10
N VAL A 63 -9.06 -5.45 16.16
CA VAL A 63 -10.02 -4.67 16.92
C VAL A 63 -9.24 -3.54 17.59
N PHE A 64 -9.16 -2.40 16.90
CA PHE A 64 -8.70 -1.16 17.49
C PHE A 64 -9.64 -0.83 18.65
N VAL A 65 -9.22 -1.18 19.86
CA VAL A 65 -9.86 -0.73 21.10
C VAL A 65 -9.57 0.76 21.20
N GLN A 66 -10.37 1.57 20.51
CA GLN A 66 -10.38 3.00 20.74
C GLN A 66 -10.75 3.20 22.21
N PRO A 67 -9.92 3.92 22.99
CA PRO A 67 -10.32 4.30 24.33
C PRO A 67 -11.64 5.07 24.15
N ARG A 68 -12.70 4.59 24.81
CA ARG A 68 -13.98 5.31 24.89
C ARG A 68 -13.70 6.62 25.62
N THR A 69 -13.25 7.64 24.89
CA THR A 69 -13.11 9.00 25.41
C THR A 69 -14.53 9.44 25.72
N ASN A 70 -14.83 9.45 27.01
CA ASN A 70 -16.13 9.81 27.51
C ASN A 70 -16.42 11.22 26.99
N TRP A 71 -17.36 11.35 26.05
CA TRP A 71 -17.59 12.60 25.30
C TRP A 71 -17.82 13.80 26.23
N LEU A 72 -18.42 13.53 27.41
CA LEU A 72 -18.61 14.47 28.51
C LEU A 72 -17.30 15.05 29.05
N ALA A 73 -16.24 14.25 29.14
CA ALA A 73 -14.92 14.71 29.61
C ALA A 73 -14.26 15.64 28.58
N SER A 74 -14.41 15.35 27.28
CA SER A 74 -13.91 16.22 26.21
C SER A 74 -14.70 17.53 26.13
N LEU A 75 -16.03 17.48 26.34
CA LEU A 75 -16.87 18.69 26.37
C LEU A 75 -16.54 19.58 27.57
N LYS A 76 -16.28 18.98 28.74
CA LYS A 76 -15.95 19.71 29.97
C LYS A 76 -14.65 20.51 29.82
N ASN A 77 -13.62 19.92 29.21
CA ASN A 77 -12.35 20.59 28.94
C ASN A 77 -12.46 21.71 27.90
N LEU A 78 -13.40 21.60 26.96
CA LEU A 78 -13.63 22.63 25.95
C LEU A 78 -14.39 23.85 26.51
N ILE A 79 -15.36 23.62 27.41
CA ILE A 79 -16.22 24.69 27.95
C ILE A 79 -15.54 25.43 29.11
N LEU A 80 -14.73 24.74 29.92
CA LEU A 80 -14.00 25.35 31.05
C LEU A 80 -12.53 24.92 31.07
N PRO A 81 -11.67 25.52 30.21
CA PRO A 81 -10.23 25.32 30.32
C PRO A 81 -9.72 25.86 31.66
N GLU A 82 -9.18 24.97 32.49
CA GLU A 82 -8.57 25.30 33.78
C GLU A 82 -7.41 26.28 33.54
N GLY A 83 -7.59 27.54 33.96
CA GLY A 83 -6.59 28.61 33.82
C GLY A 83 -6.98 29.82 32.97
N ALA A 84 -8.14 29.82 32.30
CA ALA A 84 -8.53 30.96 31.45
C ALA A 84 -8.96 32.21 32.27
N PRO A 85 -8.58 33.43 31.84
CA PRO A 85 -8.99 34.69 32.49
C PRO A 85 -10.51 34.92 32.39
N LEU A 86 -11.06 35.69 33.33
CA LEU A 86 -12.51 35.88 33.52
C LEU A 86 -13.27 36.30 32.24
N GLY A 87 -12.64 37.13 31.40
CA GLY A 87 -13.22 37.55 30.11
C GLY A 87 -13.34 36.43 29.08
N ALA A 88 -12.37 35.51 29.03
CA ALA A 88 -12.41 34.37 28.11
C ALA A 88 -13.52 33.37 28.49
N ARG A 89 -13.78 33.19 29.80
CA ARG A 89 -14.87 32.33 30.29
C ARG A 89 -16.26 32.86 29.89
N LEU A 90 -16.45 34.18 29.96
CA LEU A 90 -17.71 34.81 29.52
C LEU A 90 -17.90 34.68 28.00
N ALA A 91 -16.84 34.87 27.21
CA ALA A 91 -16.91 34.73 25.76
C ALA A 91 -17.25 33.29 25.31
N VAL A 92 -16.63 32.28 25.93
CA VAL A 92 -16.94 30.86 25.66
C VAL A 92 -18.35 30.50 26.13
N GLY A 93 -18.79 31.00 27.28
CA GLY A 93 -20.15 30.79 27.77
C GLY A 93 -21.22 31.38 26.85
N LEU A 94 -20.99 32.59 26.33
CA LEU A 94 -21.94 33.30 25.48
C LEU A 94 -22.03 32.68 24.08
N THR A 95 -20.89 32.30 23.50
CA THR A 95 -20.86 31.55 22.23
C THR A 95 -21.49 30.16 22.37
N GLY A 96 -21.22 29.46 23.47
CA GLY A 96 -21.87 28.18 23.79
C GLY A 96 -23.39 28.30 23.92
N ALA A 97 -23.89 29.36 24.58
CA ALA A 97 -25.32 29.62 24.71
C ALA A 97 -25.99 29.91 23.36
N ILE A 98 -25.32 30.68 22.49
CA ILE A 98 -25.82 30.95 21.12
C ILE A 98 -25.84 29.66 20.30
N ALA A 99 -24.78 28.85 20.35
CA ALA A 99 -24.72 27.58 19.64
C ALA A 99 -25.81 26.61 20.13
N ALA A 100 -26.01 26.53 21.45
CA ALA A 100 -27.08 25.73 22.03
C ALA A 100 -28.46 26.22 21.57
N ALA A 101 -28.70 27.54 21.56
CA ALA A 101 -29.95 28.12 21.07
C ALA A 101 -30.19 27.80 19.57
N LEU A 102 -29.15 27.89 18.73
CA LEU A 102 -29.22 27.53 17.31
C LEU A 102 -29.48 26.05 17.08
N VAL A 103 -28.79 25.16 17.81
CA VAL A 103 -29.00 23.71 17.74
C VAL A 103 -30.40 23.34 18.21
N THR A 104 -30.88 23.97 19.27
CA THR A 104 -32.25 23.78 19.78
C THR A 104 -33.27 24.28 18.75
N SER A 105 -33.03 25.44 18.14
CA SER A 105 -33.86 25.99 17.06
C SER A 105 -33.90 25.09 15.81
N ALA A 106 -32.76 24.47 15.47
CA ALA A 106 -32.66 23.53 14.36
C ALA A 106 -33.39 22.21 14.66
N LEU A 107 -33.26 21.70 15.89
CA LEU A 107 -33.99 20.50 16.36
C LEU A 107 -35.51 20.70 16.34
N PHE A 108 -35.99 21.89 16.68
CA PHE A 108 -37.42 22.22 16.64
C PHE A 108 -37.90 22.73 15.27
N ASN A 109 -36.98 22.91 14.30
CA ASN A 109 -37.22 23.50 12.99
C ASN A 109 -38.06 24.78 13.11
N LEU A 110 -37.55 25.70 13.93
CA LEU A 110 -38.24 26.89 14.38
C LEU A 110 -38.01 28.02 13.37
N GLU A 111 -39.04 28.34 12.59
CA GLU A 111 -38.99 29.36 11.55
C GLU A 111 -39.53 30.67 12.13
N VAL A 112 -38.63 31.64 12.34
CA VAL A 112 -38.98 32.98 12.85
C VAL A 112 -38.97 33.95 11.67
N ASN A 113 -40.15 34.42 11.28
CA ASN A 113 -40.28 35.41 10.21
C ASN A 113 -40.91 36.69 10.76
N TYR A 114 -40.21 37.81 10.56
CA TYR A 114 -40.63 39.14 10.97
C TYR A 114 -40.89 39.99 9.73
N ARG A 115 -42.17 40.22 9.41
CA ARG A 115 -42.60 41.09 8.30
C ARG A 115 -43.68 42.05 8.79
N GLY A 116 -43.44 43.35 8.62
CA GLY A 116 -44.47 44.38 8.78
C GLY A 116 -45.01 44.57 10.20
N GLY A 117 -44.23 44.27 11.25
CA GLY A 117 -44.67 44.38 12.64
C GLY A 117 -45.34 43.12 13.20
N GLU A 118 -45.55 42.10 12.38
CA GLU A 118 -46.07 40.81 12.83
C GLU A 118 -44.93 39.81 13.06
N PHE A 119 -44.98 39.15 14.23
CA PHE A 119 -44.05 38.10 14.60
C PHE A 119 -44.72 36.75 14.40
N THR A 120 -44.28 36.01 13.38
CA THR A 120 -44.78 34.66 13.13
C THR A 120 -43.72 33.64 13.53
N LEU A 121 -44.07 32.80 14.51
CA LEU A 121 -43.22 31.72 15.01
C LEU A 121 -43.86 30.39 14.60
N ARG A 122 -43.25 29.72 13.62
CA ARG A 122 -43.68 28.39 13.17
C ARG A 122 -42.79 27.33 13.81
N SER A 123 -43.40 26.40 14.53
CA SER A 123 -42.74 25.21 15.10
C SER A 123 -43.31 23.97 14.44
N SER A 124 -42.44 23.06 14.00
CA SER A 124 -42.82 21.84 13.29
C SER A 124 -43.56 20.80 14.15
N LEU A 125 -43.68 21.01 15.48
CA LEU A 125 -44.43 20.14 16.40
C LEU A 125 -45.91 20.53 16.56
N ALA A 126 -46.38 21.64 15.96
CA ALA A 126 -47.82 21.89 15.89
C ALA A 126 -48.45 20.82 14.97
N PRO A 127 -49.47 20.07 15.41
CA PRO A 127 -50.07 19.00 14.62
C PRO A 127 -50.54 19.59 13.30
N ARG A 128 -49.86 19.20 12.21
CA ARG A 128 -50.30 19.54 10.86
C ARG A 128 -51.73 19.06 10.73
N ALA A 129 -52.66 19.98 10.43
CA ALA A 129 -53.96 19.58 9.92
C ALA A 129 -53.67 18.62 8.75
N LYS A 130 -54.11 17.35 8.89
CA LYS A 130 -53.93 16.32 7.88
C LYS A 130 -54.62 16.83 6.63
N VAL A 131 -53.87 17.43 5.72
CA VAL A 131 -54.31 17.59 4.34
C VAL A 131 -54.27 16.17 3.79
N GLU A 132 -55.43 15.56 3.66
CA GLU A 132 -55.62 14.29 2.97
C GLU A 132 -55.23 14.51 1.50
N LEU A 133 -53.94 14.36 1.21
CA LEU A 133 -53.46 14.16 -0.14
C LEU A 133 -54.15 12.91 -0.68
N THR A 134 -55.01 13.12 -1.69
CA THR A 134 -55.73 12.08 -2.40
C THR A 134 -54.75 10.98 -2.81
N GLU A 135 -55.06 9.72 -2.49
CA GLU A 135 -54.18 8.56 -2.74
C GLU A 135 -53.67 8.48 -4.19
N GLN A 136 -54.44 9.02 -5.15
CA GLN A 136 -54.06 9.15 -6.56
C GLN A 136 -52.76 9.97 -6.77
N PHE A 137 -52.56 11.06 -6.03
CA PHE A 137 -51.38 11.90 -6.17
C PHE A 137 -50.12 11.22 -5.64
N LYS A 138 -50.25 10.41 -4.58
CA LYS A 138 -49.13 9.62 -4.04
C LYS A 138 -48.68 8.53 -5.01
N THR A 139 -49.64 7.86 -5.67
CA THR A 139 -49.34 6.82 -6.65
C THR A 139 -48.67 7.38 -7.89
N GLU A 140 -49.07 8.55 -8.36
CA GLU A 140 -48.48 9.21 -9.54
C GLU A 140 -47.04 9.65 -9.27
N VAL A 141 -46.79 10.31 -8.13
CA VAL A 141 -45.43 10.72 -7.73
C VAL A 141 -44.52 9.51 -7.50
N ALA A 142 -45.04 8.43 -6.91
CA ALA A 142 -44.27 7.21 -6.70
C ALA A 142 -43.87 6.52 -8.02
N GLU A 143 -44.76 6.54 -9.02
CA GLU A 143 -44.47 5.94 -10.33
C GLU A 143 -43.47 6.80 -11.13
N GLN A 144 -43.58 8.13 -11.03
CA GLN A 144 -42.59 9.05 -11.62
C GLN A 144 -41.20 8.84 -11.01
N LEU A 145 -41.09 8.76 -9.68
CA LEU A 145 -39.81 8.49 -9.00
C LEU A 145 -39.22 7.13 -9.39
N ARG A 146 -40.05 6.14 -9.68
CA ARG A 146 -39.58 4.83 -10.17
C ARG A 146 -39.04 4.92 -11.59
N GLN A 147 -39.67 5.71 -12.46
CA GLN A 147 -39.18 5.93 -13.82
C GLN A 147 -37.85 6.68 -13.82
N GLU A 148 -37.75 7.78 -13.06
CA GLU A 148 -36.51 8.56 -12.92
C GLU A 148 -35.36 7.71 -12.34
N ASN A 149 -35.64 6.89 -11.32
CA ASN A 149 -34.62 5.99 -10.78
C ASN A 149 -34.15 4.94 -11.79
N ARG A 150 -35.06 4.37 -12.60
CA ARG A 150 -34.69 3.38 -13.62
C ARG A 150 -33.82 4.01 -14.70
N GLU A 151 -34.15 5.22 -15.11
CA GLU A 151 -33.36 5.95 -16.10
C GLU A 151 -31.97 6.29 -15.56
N LEU A 152 -31.88 6.80 -14.33
CA LEU A 152 -30.60 7.08 -13.69
C LEU A 152 -29.74 5.83 -13.55
N VAL A 153 -30.32 4.70 -13.11
CA VAL A 153 -29.60 3.42 -13.00
C VAL A 153 -29.13 2.94 -14.37
N ALA A 154 -29.96 3.04 -15.41
CA ALA A 154 -29.57 2.66 -16.77
C ALA A 154 -28.39 3.49 -17.28
N GLN A 155 -28.42 4.82 -17.05
CA GLN A 155 -27.32 5.72 -17.42
C GLN A 155 -26.03 5.37 -16.65
N LEU A 156 -26.11 5.12 -15.35
CA LEU A 156 -24.95 4.77 -14.53
C LEU A 156 -24.34 3.42 -14.97
N VAL A 157 -25.17 2.42 -15.22
CA VAL A 157 -24.73 1.11 -15.72
C VAL A 157 -24.05 1.26 -17.08
N GLN A 158 -24.63 2.04 -17.99
CA GLN A 158 -24.04 2.27 -19.30
C GLN A 158 -22.70 3.01 -19.23
N ALA A 159 -22.59 4.03 -18.37
CA ALA A 159 -21.32 4.73 -18.13
C ALA A 159 -20.25 3.78 -17.58
N ARG A 160 -20.62 2.90 -16.65
CA ARG A 160 -19.70 1.88 -16.10
C ARG A 160 -19.23 0.88 -17.16
N TYR A 161 -20.10 0.43 -18.05
CA TYR A 161 -19.70 -0.45 -19.14
C TYR A 161 -18.69 0.22 -20.08
N GLN A 162 -18.85 1.51 -20.38
CA GLN A 162 -17.91 2.26 -21.21
C GLN A 162 -16.54 2.43 -20.52
N GLU A 163 -16.54 2.75 -19.22
CA GLU A 163 -15.30 2.83 -18.43
C GLU A 163 -14.57 1.48 -18.42
N GLN A 164 -15.31 0.40 -18.13
CA GLN A 164 -14.75 -0.95 -18.06
C GLN A 164 -14.18 -1.39 -19.42
N GLN A 165 -14.85 -1.06 -20.52
CA GLN A 165 -14.37 -1.39 -21.85
C GLN A 165 -13.10 -0.63 -22.21
N ALA A 166 -13.01 0.66 -21.87
CA ALA A 166 -11.79 1.44 -22.05
C ALA A 166 -10.63 0.92 -21.19
N GLU A 167 -10.91 0.44 -19.98
CA GLU A 167 -9.91 -0.21 -19.12
C GLU A 167 -9.41 -1.52 -19.73
N ILE A 168 -10.32 -2.38 -20.20
CA ILE A 168 -9.97 -3.62 -20.90
C ILE A 168 -9.08 -3.32 -22.11
N ASP A 169 -9.44 -2.35 -22.95
CA ASP A 169 -8.64 -1.98 -24.13
C ASP A 169 -7.23 -1.54 -23.74
N ARG A 170 -7.08 -0.73 -22.68
CA ARG A 170 -5.76 -0.33 -22.16
C ARG A 170 -4.95 -1.52 -21.66
N THR A 171 -5.57 -2.44 -20.92
CA THR A 171 -4.86 -3.62 -20.40
C THR A 171 -4.41 -4.54 -21.54
N LEU A 172 -5.22 -4.70 -22.59
CA LEU A 172 -4.86 -5.49 -23.77
C LEU A 172 -3.68 -4.86 -24.54
N VAL A 173 -3.66 -3.53 -24.69
CA VAL A 173 -2.53 -2.82 -25.32
C VAL A 173 -1.25 -2.96 -24.50
N ASN A 174 -1.34 -2.85 -23.18
CA ASN A 174 -0.20 -3.05 -22.29
C ASN A 174 0.33 -4.49 -22.38
N LEU A 175 -0.57 -5.48 -22.36
CA LEU A 175 -0.21 -6.89 -22.50
C LEU A 175 0.47 -7.17 -23.84
N ALA A 176 -0.06 -6.64 -24.94
CA ALA A 176 0.53 -6.79 -26.27
C ALA A 176 1.93 -6.18 -26.34
N THR A 177 2.13 -5.02 -25.70
CA THR A 177 3.43 -4.35 -25.61
C THR A 177 4.43 -5.18 -24.83
N GLU A 178 4.03 -5.75 -23.69
CA GLU A 178 4.89 -6.58 -22.86
C GLU A 178 5.29 -7.88 -23.57
N ILE A 179 4.35 -8.56 -24.23
CA ILE A 179 4.63 -9.76 -25.04
C ILE A 179 5.64 -9.43 -26.15
N ASN A 180 5.51 -8.27 -26.80
CA ASN A 180 6.45 -7.87 -27.85
C ASN A 180 7.85 -7.59 -27.28
N ARG A 181 7.93 -6.93 -26.12
CA ARG A 181 9.18 -6.69 -25.39
C ARG A 181 9.86 -8.01 -25.01
N GLN A 182 9.10 -8.97 -24.47
CA GLN A 182 9.59 -10.29 -24.12
C GLN A 182 10.12 -11.03 -25.35
N ARG A 183 9.37 -11.04 -26.46
CA ARG A 183 9.83 -11.65 -27.72
C ARG A 183 11.14 -11.04 -28.21
N GLN A 184 11.30 -9.73 -28.13
CA GLN A 184 12.56 -9.06 -28.53
C GLN A 184 13.73 -9.49 -27.63
N GLN A 185 13.51 -9.60 -26.32
CA GLN A 185 14.52 -10.09 -25.39
C GLN A 185 14.89 -11.54 -25.67
N ASP A 186 13.90 -12.39 -25.95
CA ASP A 186 14.10 -13.79 -26.30
C ASP A 186 14.90 -13.93 -27.61
N ILE A 187 14.59 -13.13 -28.64
CA ILE A 187 15.35 -13.12 -29.89
C ILE A 187 16.81 -12.71 -29.64
N LEU A 188 17.06 -11.72 -28.77
CA LEU A 188 18.42 -11.31 -28.41
C LEU A 188 19.17 -12.39 -27.60
N LEU A 189 18.47 -13.14 -26.75
CA LEU A 189 19.05 -14.27 -26.02
C LEU A 189 19.37 -15.43 -26.96
N LEU A 190 18.45 -15.77 -27.87
CA LEU A 190 18.66 -16.78 -28.90
C LEU A 190 19.82 -16.39 -29.82
N GLY A 191 19.92 -15.13 -30.24
CA GLY A 191 21.02 -14.61 -31.06
C GLY A 191 22.38 -14.81 -30.39
N ARG A 192 22.50 -14.41 -29.11
CA ARG A 192 23.72 -14.64 -28.30
C ARG A 192 24.02 -16.12 -28.10
N GLY A 193 22.99 -16.95 -27.94
CA GLY A 193 23.11 -18.40 -27.84
C GLY A 193 23.69 -19.02 -29.11
N LEU A 194 23.16 -18.64 -30.28
CA LEU A 194 23.61 -19.10 -31.58
C LEU A 194 25.06 -18.67 -31.87
N GLU A 195 25.42 -17.42 -31.57
CA GLU A 195 26.78 -16.92 -31.72
C GLU A 195 27.78 -17.74 -30.88
N LYS A 196 27.42 -18.08 -29.64
CA LYS A 196 28.26 -18.92 -28.77
C LYS A 196 28.42 -20.35 -29.32
N VAL A 197 27.36 -20.92 -29.92
CA VAL A 197 27.41 -22.24 -30.57
C VAL A 197 28.33 -22.18 -31.79
N GLU A 198 28.23 -21.14 -32.60
CA GLU A 198 29.10 -20.93 -33.76
C GLU A 198 30.57 -20.83 -33.35
N GLN A 199 30.89 -19.97 -32.39
CA GLN A 199 32.26 -19.81 -31.88
C GLN A 199 32.81 -21.11 -31.29
N ASN A 200 32.01 -21.86 -30.53
CA ASN A 200 32.41 -23.16 -30.00
C ASN A 200 32.67 -24.18 -31.12
N THR A 201 31.83 -24.17 -32.16
CA THR A 201 31.98 -25.07 -33.31
C THR A 201 33.25 -24.73 -34.09
N ALA A 202 33.49 -23.46 -34.37
CA ALA A 202 34.70 -22.99 -35.04
C ALA A 202 35.97 -23.33 -34.23
N ASN A 203 35.93 -23.16 -32.90
CA ASN A 203 37.04 -23.51 -32.04
C ASN A 203 37.30 -25.02 -32.02
N ARG A 204 36.25 -25.85 -31.97
CA ARG A 204 36.38 -27.32 -32.06
C ARG A 204 36.98 -27.75 -33.39
N LEU A 205 36.52 -27.19 -34.51
CA LEU A 205 37.07 -27.48 -35.83
C LEU A 205 38.56 -27.15 -35.91
N ARG A 206 38.97 -25.94 -35.49
CA ARG A 206 40.40 -25.57 -35.43
C ARG A 206 41.21 -26.50 -34.51
N GLN A 207 40.63 -26.96 -33.41
CA GLN A 207 41.28 -27.92 -32.53
C GLN A 207 41.45 -29.29 -33.19
N THR A 208 40.43 -29.77 -33.90
CA THR A 208 40.49 -31.00 -34.69
C THR A 208 41.53 -30.90 -35.80
N ASP A 209 41.60 -29.79 -36.53
CA ASP A 209 42.62 -29.57 -37.58
C ASP A 209 44.04 -29.64 -37.01
N ARG A 210 44.29 -28.98 -35.87
CA ARG A 210 45.60 -29.05 -35.19
C ARG A 210 45.96 -30.47 -34.75
N MET A 211 44.99 -31.25 -34.28
CA MET A 211 45.21 -32.65 -33.92
C MET A 211 45.54 -33.49 -35.17
N LEU A 212 44.84 -33.27 -36.28
CA LEU A 212 45.11 -33.94 -37.54
C LEU A 212 46.51 -33.61 -38.09
N ASP A 213 46.92 -32.33 -38.05
CA ASP A 213 48.26 -31.90 -38.46
C ASP A 213 49.36 -32.56 -37.61
N GLN A 214 49.16 -32.66 -36.30
CA GLN A 214 50.09 -33.36 -35.40
C GLN A 214 50.21 -34.84 -35.71
N LEU A 215 49.10 -35.50 -36.06
CA LEU A 215 49.10 -36.91 -36.47
C LEU A 215 49.79 -37.09 -37.83
N LEU A 216 49.53 -36.22 -38.80
CA LEU A 216 50.17 -36.25 -40.11
C LEU A 216 51.68 -36.04 -40.01
N LEU A 217 52.14 -35.07 -39.22
CA LEU A 217 53.56 -34.85 -38.96
C LEU A 217 54.24 -36.06 -38.31
N ARG A 218 53.53 -36.76 -37.41
CA ARG A 218 54.05 -37.96 -36.75
C ARG A 218 54.12 -39.18 -37.69
N VAL A 219 53.16 -39.32 -38.60
CA VAL A 219 53.14 -40.41 -39.59
C VAL A 219 54.12 -40.15 -40.74
N GLY A 220 54.28 -38.89 -41.15
CA GLY A 220 55.15 -38.48 -42.25
C GLY A 220 56.65 -38.44 -41.93
N ASN A 221 57.03 -38.57 -40.64
CA ASN A 221 58.42 -38.57 -40.22
C ASN A 221 58.80 -39.99 -39.74
N PRO A 222 59.15 -40.92 -40.65
CA PRO A 222 59.61 -42.24 -40.26
C PRO A 222 60.87 -42.07 -39.43
N SER A 223 60.80 -42.53 -38.17
CA SER A 223 61.93 -42.55 -37.27
C SER A 223 63.16 -43.14 -37.97
N PRO A 224 64.35 -42.50 -37.90
CA PRO A 224 65.57 -43.15 -38.36
C PRO A 224 65.77 -44.40 -37.50
N HIS A 225 65.61 -45.57 -38.13
CA HIS A 225 65.90 -46.84 -37.50
C HIS A 225 67.39 -46.85 -37.10
N PRO A 226 67.72 -47.18 -35.84
CA PRO A 226 69.09 -47.46 -35.43
C PRO A 226 69.63 -48.76 -36.05
#